data_AF-A0A375DWX0-F1
#
_entry.id   AF-A0A375DWX0-F1
#
_cell.length_a   1.000
_cell.length_b   1.000
_cell.length_c   1.000
_cell.angle_alpha   90.00
_cell.angle_beta   90.00
_cell.angle_gamma   90.00
#
_symmetry.space_group_name_H-M   'P 1'
#
loop_
_entity.id
_entity.type
_entity.pdbx_description
1 polymer ?
#
loop_
_entity_poly.entity_id
_entity_poly.type
_entity_poly.pdbx_seq_one_letter_code
_entity_poly.pdbx_strand_id
1 'polypeptide(L)'
;MPGVEKYHEIVECYNVSGGYDYLLKVIAPNIAYFQALMERLLKDDIGIEKFSSRIVLRKPLAQRGSPLRIIATGKPDWDSHGP
;
A
#
# COMPACT_ATOMS: atom_id res chain seq x y z
N MET A 1 -12.49 3.79 -4.77
CA MET A 1 -12.05 3.96 -6.16
C MET A 1 -12.56 2.78 -7.00
N PRO A 2 -13.69 2.92 -7.69
CA PRO A 2 -14.25 1.85 -8.52
C PRO A 2 -13.33 1.52 -9.71
N GLY A 3 -13.13 0.24 -10.01
CA GLY A 3 -12.39 -0.21 -11.20
C GLY A 3 -10.94 -0.65 -10.95
N VAL A 4 -10.35 -0.35 -9.78
CA VAL A 4 -9.00 -0.84 -9.43
C VAL A 4 -9.00 -2.34 -9.14
N GLU A 5 -10.12 -2.90 -8.70
CA GLU A 5 -10.30 -4.33 -8.43
C GLU A 5 -10.11 -5.23 -9.67
N LYS A 6 -10.12 -4.64 -10.87
CA LYS A 6 -9.86 -5.34 -12.14
C LYS A 6 -8.39 -5.69 -12.35
N TYR A 7 -7.49 -5.10 -11.56
CA TYR A 7 -6.04 -5.21 -11.72
C TYR A 7 -5.45 -6.02 -10.56
N HIS A 8 -5.11 -7.28 -10.82
CA HIS A 8 -4.56 -8.18 -9.80
C HIS A 8 -3.21 -7.73 -9.23
N GLU A 9 -2.49 -6.88 -9.97
CA GLU A 9 -1.24 -6.28 -9.54
C GLU A 9 -1.44 -5.30 -8.38
N ILE A 10 -2.64 -4.72 -8.25
CA ILE A 10 -3.02 -3.88 -7.12
C ILE A 10 -3.49 -4.79 -5.98
N VAL A 11 -2.58 -5.12 -5.09
CA VAL A 11 -2.83 -6.09 -4.00
C VAL A 11 -3.45 -5.45 -2.75
N GLU A 12 -3.29 -4.14 -2.58
CA GLU A 12 -3.94 -3.36 -1.52
C GLU A 12 -4.30 -1.97 -2.03
N CYS A 13 -5.45 -1.45 -1.58
CA CYS A 13 -5.94 -0.11 -1.92
C CYS A 13 -6.56 0.52 -0.66
N TYR A 14 -6.09 1.71 -0.31
CA TYR A 14 -6.51 2.44 0.89
C TYR A 14 -6.97 3.83 0.52
N ASN A 15 -8.15 4.24 1.00
CA ASN A 15 -8.53 5.64 1.04
C ASN A 15 -7.87 6.27 2.28
N VAL A 16 -7.10 7.34 2.08
CA VAL A 16 -6.24 7.93 3.12
C VAL A 16 -6.46 9.42 3.22
N SER A 17 -6.37 9.97 4.43
CA SER A 17 -6.25 11.41 4.64
C SER A 17 -4.81 11.86 4.40
N GLY A 18 -4.60 13.00 3.73
CA GLY A 18 -3.26 13.59 3.57
C GLY A 18 -3.07 14.24 2.20
N GLY A 19 -1.84 14.22 1.68
CA GLY A 19 -1.48 14.85 0.40
C GLY A 19 -1.97 14.11 -0.86
N TYR A 20 -2.68 12.99 -0.71
CA TYR A 20 -3.29 12.19 -1.78
C TYR A 20 -4.51 11.46 -1.21
N ASP A 21 -5.50 11.14 -2.05
CA ASP A 21 -6.75 10.48 -1.62
C ASP A 21 -6.62 8.96 -1.47
N TYR A 22 -5.72 8.34 -2.25
CA TYR A 22 -5.54 6.88 -2.27
C TYR A 22 -4.07 6.47 -2.20
N LEU A 23 -3.82 5.39 -1.46
CA LEU A 23 -2.54 4.67 -1.44
C LEU A 23 -2.74 3.27 -2.02
N LEU A 24 -1.99 2.96 -3.08
CA LEU A 24 -2.01 1.66 -3.74
C LEU A 24 -0.72 0.90 -3.45
N LYS A 25 -0.82 -0.39 -3.13
CA LYS A 25 0.30 -1.31 -3.14
C LYS A 25 0.25 -2.15 -4.40
N VAL A 26 1.26 -1.97 -5.24
CA VAL A 26 1.37 -2.68 -6.52
C VAL A 26 2.52 -3.69 -6.47
N ILE A 27 2.28 -4.90 -6.95
CA ILE A 27 3.32 -5.90 -7.20
C ILE A 27 3.43 -6.11 -8.71
N ALA A 28 4.61 -5.84 -9.26
CA ALA A 28 4.89 -5.99 -10.68
C ALA A 28 6.27 -6.67 -10.88
N PRO A 29 6.49 -7.39 -11.99
CA PRO A 29 7.74 -8.09 -12.25
C PRO A 29 8.93 -7.15 -12.50
N ASN A 30 8.67 -5.93 -12.97
CA ASN A 30 9.68 -4.91 -13.24
C ASN A 30 9.07 -3.51 -13.35
N ILE A 31 9.93 -2.50 -13.48
CA ILE A 31 9.53 -1.08 -13.56
C ILE A 31 8.74 -0.79 -14.85
N ALA A 32 9.10 -1.39 -15.98
CA ALA A 32 8.40 -1.16 -17.25
C ALA A 32 6.94 -1.63 -17.19
N TYR A 33 6.71 -2.80 -16.59
CA TYR A 33 5.36 -3.31 -16.34
C TYR A 33 4.57 -2.37 -15.41
N PHE A 34 5.19 -1.93 -14.32
CA PHE A 34 4.58 -0.97 -13.41
C PHE A 34 4.19 0.33 -14.13
N GLN A 35 5.07 0.89 -14.96
CA GLN A 35 4.78 2.11 -15.74
C GLN A 35 3.61 1.89 -16.71
N ALA A 36 3.59 0.78 -17.44
CA ALA A 36 2.51 0.44 -18.35
C ALA A 36 1.16 0.30 -17.61
N LEU A 37 1.16 -0.31 -16.43
CA LEU A 37 -0.03 -0.38 -15.57
C LEU A 37 -0.49 1.03 -15.16
N MET A 38 0.42 1.89 -14.68
CA MET A 38 0.05 3.24 -14.27
C MET A 38 -0.50 4.09 -15.43
N GLU A 39 0.10 3.98 -16.62
CA GLU A 39 -0.44 4.61 -17.84
C GLU A 39 -1.83 4.09 -18.18
N ARG A 40 -2.07 2.79 -18.01
CA ARG A 40 -3.38 2.18 -18.24
C ARG A 40 -4.41 2.71 -17.24
N LEU A 41 -4.07 2.80 -15.96
CA LEU A 41 -4.96 3.34 -14.94
C LEU A 41 -5.33 4.81 -15.19
N LEU A 42 -4.38 5.62 -15.69
CA LEU A 42 -4.67 6.99 -16.11
C LEU A 42 -5.62 7.04 -17.33
N LYS A 43 -5.43 6.16 -18.31
CA LYS A 43 -6.27 6.11 -19.52
C LYS A 43 -7.68 5.62 -19.27
N ASP A 44 -7.86 4.71 -18.31
CA ASP A 44 -9.16 4.14 -17.98
C ASP A 44 -10.05 5.10 -17.16
N ASP A 45 -9.56 6.31 -16.86
CA ASP A 45 -10.28 7.39 -16.16
C ASP A 45 -11.02 6.94 -14.90
N ILE A 46 -10.40 6.02 -14.15
CA ILE A 46 -10.94 5.47 -12.90
C ILE A 46 -10.79 6.46 -11.72
N GLY A 47 -10.65 7.75 -12.01
CA GLY A 47 -10.48 8.82 -11.04
C GLY A 47 -9.04 9.03 -10.55
N ILE A 48 -8.01 8.60 -11.30
CA ILE A 48 -6.62 9.00 -11.03
C ILE A 48 -6.28 10.23 -11.88
N GLU A 49 -6.21 11.40 -11.26
CA GLU A 49 -5.71 12.61 -11.94
C GLU A 49 -4.17 12.60 -12.04
N LYS A 50 -3.51 12.20 -10.95
CA LYS A 50 -2.04 12.15 -10.85
C LYS A 50 -1.62 11.05 -9.89
N PHE A 51 -0.47 10.43 -10.17
CA PHE A 51 0.17 9.51 -9.25
C PHE A 51 1.60 9.94 -8.92
N SER A 52 2.05 9.55 -7.74
CA SER A 52 3.45 9.62 -7.31
C SER A 52 3.85 8.24 -6.82
N SER A 53 4.97 7.71 -7.31
CA SER A 53 5.39 6.33 -7.01
C SER A 53 6.61 6.30 -6.09
N ARG A 54 6.68 5.26 -5.26
CA ARG A 54 7.83 4.96 -4.39
C ARG A 54 8.16 3.49 -4.55
N ILE A 55 9.38 3.20 -5.02
CA ILE A 55 9.81 1.83 -5.28
C ILE A 55 10.43 1.23 -4.03
N VAL A 56 9.90 0.09 -3.59
CA VAL A 56 10.44 -0.65 -2.45
C VAL A 56 11.69 -1.41 -2.88
N LEU A 57 12.86 -1.01 -2.38
CA LEU A 57 14.14 -1.65 -2.70
C LEU A 57 14.38 -2.95 -1.92
N ARG A 58 13.91 -3.01 -0.68
CA ARG A 58 14.01 -4.19 0.19
C ARG A 58 12.88 -4.20 1.22
N LYS A 59 12.47 -5.39 1.64
CA LYS A 59 11.58 -5.60 2.79
C LYS A 59 12.41 -6.10 3.97
N PRO A 60 12.92 -5.21 4.84
CA PRO A 60 13.80 -5.62 5.94
C PRO A 60 13.06 -6.39 7.03
N LEU A 61 11.73 -6.37 7.01
CA LEU A 61 10.86 -7.08 7.93
C LEU A 61 10.02 -8.09 7.15
N ALA A 62 9.95 -9.31 7.66
CA ALA A 62 8.96 -10.29 7.20
C ALA A 62 7.55 -9.82 7.53
N GLN A 63 6.56 -10.35 6.82
CA GLN A 63 5.15 -10.10 7.13
C GLN A 63 4.86 -10.57 8.56
N ARG A 64 4.50 -9.62 9.43
CA ARG A 64 4.06 -9.89 10.81
C ARG A 64 2.56 -10.11 10.83
N GLY A 65 2.09 -10.98 11.72
CA GLY A 65 0.66 -11.09 12.04
C GLY A 65 0.16 -9.87 12.81
N SER A 66 -1.16 -9.82 13.05
CA SER A 66 -1.76 -8.75 13.84
C SER A 66 -1.22 -8.77 15.29
N PRO A 67 -0.93 -7.60 15.89
CA PRO A 67 -0.39 -7.52 17.25
C PRO A 67 -1.50 -7.74 18.29
N LEU A 68 -1.99 -8.97 18.40
CA LEU A 68 -3.18 -9.30 19.22
C LEU A 68 -3.00 -8.93 20.69
N ARG A 69 -1.81 -9.10 21.27
CA ARG A 69 -1.52 -8.70 22.65
C ARG A 69 -1.73 -7.19 22.85
N ILE A 70 -1.19 -6.37 21.96
CA ILE A 70 -1.30 -4.91 22.03
C ILE A 70 -2.77 -4.51 21.87
N ILE A 71 -3.47 -5.09 20.88
CA ILE A 71 -4.88 -4.82 20.62
C ILE A 71 -5.75 -5.21 21.83
N ALA A 72 -5.52 -6.38 22.42
CA ALA A 72 -6.32 -6.89 23.53
C ALA A 72 -6.04 -6.19 24.87
N THR A 73 -4.81 -5.71 25.10
CA THR A 73 -4.40 -5.17 26.40
C THR A 73 -4.19 -3.65 26.42
N GLY A 74 -4.09 -3.01 25.26
CA GLY A 74 -3.73 -1.59 25.12
C GLY A 74 -2.30 -1.25 25.56
N LYS A 75 -1.50 -2.25 25.96
CA LYS A 75 -0.12 -2.04 26.44
C LYS A 75 0.84 -2.19 25.27
N PRO A 76 1.67 -1.17 24.98
CA PRO A 76 2.61 -1.26 23.89
C PRO A 76 3.84 -2.10 24.26
N ASP A 77 4.51 -2.63 23.25
CA ASP A 77 5.72 -3.43 23.44
C ASP A 77 6.89 -2.57 23.96
N TRP A 78 6.96 -1.28 23.62
CA TRP A 78 8.06 -0.40 24.04
C TRP A 78 8.03 -0.03 25.53
N ASP A 79 6.89 -0.20 26.22
CA ASP A 79 6.78 -0.02 27.67
C ASP A 79 7.06 -1.32 28.45
N SER A 80 7.28 -2.44 27.74
CA SER A 80 7.52 -3.76 28.37
C SER A 80 8.97 -3.93 28.85
N HIS A 81 9.86 -3.06 28.40
CA HIS A 81 11.22 -2.92 28.92
C HIS A 81 11.21 -1.81 29.97
N GLY A 82 10.80 -2.15 31.19
CA GLY A 82 11.13 -1.30 32.35
C GLY A 82 12.65 -1.12 32.46
N PRO A 83 13.12 -0.11 33.21
CA PRO A 83 14.55 0.19 33.35
C PRO A 83 15.39 -1.03 33.75
#